data_AF-A0A7N2MZH4-F1
#
_entry.id   AF-A0A7N2MZH4-F1
#
_cell.length_a   1.000
_cell.length_b   1.000
_cell.length_c   1.000
_cell.angle_alpha   90.00
_cell.angle_beta   90.00
_cell.angle_gamma   90.00
#
_symmetry.space_group_name_H-M   'P 1'
#
loop_
_entity.id
_entity.type
_entity.pdbx_description
1 polymer ?
#
loop_
_entity_poly.entity_id
_entity_poly.type
_entity_poly.pdbx_seq_one_letter_code
_entity_poly.pdbx_strand_id
1 'polypeptide(L)'
;MLSKEIEEKTHELRKIRGEELPGMDIEELQKLEKELEGERFLEEITALQQKGAQLMEENQRLIQMENLFSTKKHVLKQGQSFELINNICSSSDPQDNDSLDISLKLGLDCSIS
;
A
#
# COMPACT_ATOMS: atom_id res chain seq x y z
N MET A 1 -43.97 11.77 -26.30
CA MET A 1 -43.02 12.32 -25.32
C MET A 1 -41.63 11.74 -25.56
N LEU A 2 -41.46 10.41 -25.50
CA LEU A 2 -40.18 9.73 -25.81
C LEU A 2 -39.63 10.02 -27.23
N SER A 3 -40.46 10.01 -28.27
CA SER A 3 -39.99 10.28 -29.64
C SER A 3 -39.40 11.68 -29.81
N LYS A 4 -39.96 12.68 -29.12
CA LYS A 4 -39.46 14.06 -29.16
C LYS A 4 -38.10 14.17 -28.47
N GLU A 5 -37.95 13.51 -27.33
CA GLU A 5 -36.68 13.46 -26.59
C GLU A 5 -35.58 12.73 -27.38
N ILE A 6 -35.93 11.64 -28.07
CA ILE A 6 -35.01 10.93 -28.97
C ILE A 6 -34.57 11.83 -30.12
N GLU A 7 -35.50 12.59 -30.71
CA GLU A 7 -35.21 13.51 -31.80
C GLU A 7 -34.29 14.66 -31.35
N GLU A 8 -34.56 15.27 -30.19
CA GLU A 8 -33.72 16.29 -29.56
C GLU A 8 -32.31 15.75 -29.26
N LYS A 9 -32.20 14.56 -28.66
CA LYS A 9 -30.90 13.93 -28.37
C LYS A 9 -30.14 13.57 -29.65
N THR A 10 -30.85 13.10 -30.68
CA THR A 10 -30.23 12.80 -31.98
C THR A 10 -29.72 14.08 -32.65
N HIS A 11 -30.42 15.20 -32.49
CA HIS A 11 -30.00 16.50 -32.97
C HIS A 11 -28.76 17.01 -32.22
N GLU A 12 -28.73 16.93 -30.89
CA GLU A 12 -27.55 17.25 -30.08
C GLU A 12 -26.34 16.42 -30.51
N LEU A 13 -26.53 15.11 -30.71
CA LEU A 13 -25.47 14.20 -31.17
C LEU A 13 -24.90 14.58 -32.55
N ARG A 14 -25.71 15.11 -33.47
CA ARG A 14 -25.23 15.56 -34.78
C ARG A 14 -24.42 16.85 -34.68
N LYS A 15 -24.82 17.77 -33.79
CA LYS A 15 -24.07 19.00 -33.50
C LYS A 15 -22.67 18.68 -32.95
N ILE A 16 -22.56 17.84 -31.94
CA ILE A 16 -21.25 17.46 -31.36
C ILE A 16 -20.36 16.67 -32.34
N ARG A 17 -20.93 16.02 -33.37
CA ARG A 17 -20.19 15.35 -34.46
C ARG A 17 -19.73 16.31 -35.55
N GLY A 18 -20.22 17.55 -35.54
CA GLY A 18 -19.92 18.56 -36.56
C GLY A 18 -20.74 18.44 -37.84
N GLU A 19 -21.83 17.68 -37.83
CA GLU A 19 -22.67 17.44 -39.04
C GLU A 19 -23.59 18.63 -39.36
N GLU A 20 -23.88 19.48 -38.37
CA GLU A 20 -24.83 20.61 -38.46
C GLU A 20 -24.18 21.94 -38.06
N LEU A 21 -22.87 22.08 -38.25
CA LEU A 21 -22.15 23.35 -38.07
C LEU A 21 -22.62 24.46 -39.04
N PRO A 22 -22.92 24.16 -40.32
CA PRO A 22 -23.44 25.18 -41.23
C PRO A 22 -24.80 25.69 -40.75
N GLY A 23 -24.87 26.99 -40.41
CA GLY A 23 -26.09 27.63 -39.89
C GLY A 23 -26.05 27.96 -38.40
N MET A 24 -25.02 27.53 -37.68
CA MET A 24 -24.74 28.02 -36.33
C MET A 24 -24.09 29.40 -36.38
N ASP A 25 -24.41 30.25 -35.42
CA ASP A 25 -23.69 31.51 -35.23
C ASP A 25 -22.35 31.30 -34.50
N ILE A 26 -21.54 32.36 -34.45
CA ILE A 26 -20.19 32.31 -33.84
C ILE A 26 -20.27 32.03 -32.33
N GLU A 27 -21.29 32.54 -31.63
CA GLU A 27 -21.48 32.31 -30.20
C GLU A 27 -21.84 30.85 -29.92
N GLU A 28 -22.73 30.26 -30.73
CA GLU A 28 -23.13 28.87 -30.66
C GLU A 28 -21.96 27.93 -30.94
N LEU A 29 -21.12 28.27 -31.94
CA LEU A 29 -19.91 27.52 -32.26
C LEU A 29 -18.89 27.58 -31.11
N GLN A 30 -18.67 28.76 -30.51
CA GLN A 30 -17.77 28.90 -29.36
C GLN A 30 -18.27 28.13 -28.14
N LYS A 31 -19.59 28.11 -27.90
CA LYS A 31 -20.17 27.33 -26.81
C LYS A 31 -20.00 25.83 -27.05
N LEU A 32 -20.23 25.37 -28.29
CA LEU A 32 -20.03 23.97 -28.66
C LEU A 32 -18.55 23.57 -28.53
N GLU A 33 -17.63 24.44 -28.96
CA GLU A 33 -16.19 24.24 -28.79
C GLU A 33 -15.83 24.10 -27.31
N LYS A 34 -16.31 24.99 -26.45
CA LYS A 34 -16.08 24.93 -25.00
C LYS A 34 -16.64 23.68 -24.33
N GLU A 35 -17.80 23.20 -24.81
CA GLU A 35 -18.41 21.97 -24.29
C GLU A 35 -17.66 20.71 -24.74
N LEU A 36 -17.05 20.77 -25.93
CA LEU A 36 -16.17 19.73 -26.46
C LEU A 36 -14.73 19.85 -25.94
N GLU A 37 -14.38 21.01 -25.39
CA GLU A 37 -13.05 21.30 -24.87
C GLU A 37 -12.74 20.29 -23.78
N GLY A 38 -11.68 19.52 -23.99
CA GLY A 38 -11.33 18.37 -23.16
C GLY A 38 -10.87 18.72 -21.74
N GLU A 39 -11.15 19.93 -21.24
CA GLU A 39 -10.74 20.42 -19.91
C GLU A 39 -11.11 19.42 -18.81
N ARG A 40 -12.34 18.89 -18.85
CA ARG A 40 -12.81 17.86 -17.90
C ARG A 40 -11.99 16.57 -17.96
N PHE A 41 -11.52 16.16 -19.14
CA PHE A 41 -10.68 14.97 -19.28
C PHE A 41 -9.24 15.24 -18.84
N LEU A 42 -8.70 16.42 -19.15
CA LEU A 42 -7.37 16.85 -18.74
C LEU A 42 -7.24 16.94 -17.22
N GLU A 43 -8.25 17.51 -16.56
CA GLU A 43 -8.29 17.61 -15.09
C GLU A 43 -8.35 16.22 -14.44
N GLU A 44 -9.19 15.32 -14.96
CA GLU A 44 -9.28 13.94 -14.47
C GLU A 44 -7.99 13.14 -14.70
N ILE A 45 -7.37 13.27 -15.87
CA ILE A 45 -6.06 12.68 -16.18
C ILE A 45 -5.01 13.17 -15.18
N THR A 46 -4.97 14.47 -14.91
CA THR A 46 -4.00 15.08 -13.98
C THR A 46 -4.21 14.56 -12.55
N ALA A 47 -5.46 14.50 -12.09
CA ALA A 47 -5.79 13.96 -10.78
C ALA A 47 -5.39 12.49 -10.64
N LEU A 48 -5.64 11.68 -11.67
CA LEU A 48 -5.24 10.27 -11.69
C LEU A 48 -3.71 10.10 -11.68
N GLN A 49 -2.99 10.91 -12.44
CA GLN A 49 -1.52 10.90 -12.44
C GLN A 49 -0.95 11.24 -11.06
N GLN A 50 -1.47 12.27 -10.40
CA GLN A 50 -1.06 12.64 -9.04
C GLN A 50 -1.32 11.52 -8.03
N LYS A 51 -2.51 10.92 -8.09
CA LYS A 51 -2.85 9.78 -7.21
C LYS A 51 -1.97 8.57 -7.48
N GLY A 52 -1.64 8.29 -8.73
CA GLY A 52 -0.70 7.24 -9.11
C GLY A 52 0.70 7.45 -8.53
N ALA A 53 1.21 8.69 -8.59
CA ALA A 53 2.51 9.04 -8.02
C ALA A 53 2.53 8.85 -6.49
N GLN A 54 1.51 9.32 -5.77
CA GLN A 54 1.39 9.16 -4.32
C GLN A 54 1.33 7.68 -3.91
N LEU A 55 0.58 6.86 -4.65
CA LEU A 55 0.48 5.42 -4.38
C LEU A 55 1.81 4.70 -4.61
N MET A 56 2.57 5.10 -5.63
CA MET A 56 3.89 4.52 -5.90
C MET A 56 4.90 4.84 -4.79
N GLU A 57 4.89 6.08 -4.28
CA GLU A 57 5.72 6.51 -3.16
C GLU A 57 5.37 5.75 -1.88
N GLU A 58 4.09 5.68 -1.50
CA GLU A 58 3.66 4.93 -0.32
C GLU A 58 3.96 3.43 -0.44
N ASN A 59 3.77 2.85 -1.61
CA ASN A 59 4.11 1.45 -1.84
C ASN A 59 5.61 1.20 -1.64
N GLN A 60 6.47 2.07 -2.18
CA GLN A 60 7.92 1.99 -1.99
C GLN A 60 8.30 2.15 -0.51
N ARG A 61 7.67 3.07 0.21
CA ARG A 61 7.87 3.27 1.66
C ARG A 61 7.48 2.02 2.46
N LEU A 62 6.37 1.38 2.12
CA LEU A 62 5.92 0.13 2.76
C LEU A 62 6.90 -1.02 2.50
N ILE A 63 7.38 -1.19 1.27
CA ILE A 63 8.40 -2.19 0.92
C ILE A 63 9.70 -1.96 1.72
N GLN A 64 10.15 -0.71 1.83
CA GLN A 64 11.34 -0.38 2.64
C GLN A 64 11.13 -0.73 4.12
N MET A 65 9.95 -0.44 4.65
CA MET A 65 9.60 -0.76 6.02
C MET A 65 9.54 -2.28 6.26
N GLU A 66 8.91 -3.04 5.37
CA GLU A 66 8.87 -4.51 5.43
C GLU A 66 10.28 -5.11 5.40
N ASN A 67 11.15 -4.61 4.53
CA ASN A 67 12.54 -5.05 4.46
C ASN A 67 13.27 -4.76 5.77
N LEU A 68 13.14 -3.56 6.34
CA LEU A 68 13.76 -3.21 7.62
C LEU A 68 13.29 -4.13 8.77
N PHE A 69 12.00 -4.45 8.82
CA PHE A 69 11.45 -5.37 9.82
C PHE A 69 11.89 -6.81 9.60
N SER A 70 12.00 -7.24 8.35
CA SER A 70 12.49 -8.58 7.98
C SER A 70 13.98 -8.75 8.31
N THR A 71 14.80 -7.73 8.03
CA THR A 71 16.21 -7.69 8.43
C THR A 71 16.36 -7.66 9.96
N LYS A 72 15.55 -6.86 10.68
CA LYS A 72 15.54 -6.88 12.15
C LYS A 72 15.13 -8.24 12.72
N LYS A 73 14.17 -8.95 12.09
CA LYS A 73 13.81 -10.32 12.49
C LYS A 73 14.95 -11.31 12.27
N HIS A 74 15.72 -11.16 11.18
CA HIS A 74 16.90 -11.99 10.93
C HIS A 74 18.03 -11.69 11.91
N VAL A 75 18.27 -10.41 12.23
CA VAL A 75 19.26 -10.00 13.24
C VAL A 75 18.84 -10.41 14.65
N LEU A 76 17.54 -10.40 14.98
CA LEU A 76 17.05 -10.90 16.27
C LEU A 76 17.13 -12.44 16.35
N LYS A 77 16.85 -13.16 15.25
CA LYS A 77 17.00 -14.62 15.18
C LYS A 77 18.46 -15.08 15.15
N GLN A 78 19.36 -14.29 14.57
CA GLN A 78 20.80 -14.56 14.51
C GLN A 78 21.58 -13.91 15.67
N GLY A 79 20.93 -13.08 16.49
CA GLY A 79 21.48 -12.42 17.68
C GLY A 79 21.07 -13.08 19.00
N GLN A 80 20.16 -14.07 18.98
CA GLN A 80 19.76 -14.83 20.18
C GLN A 80 20.51 -16.15 20.38
N SER A 81 21.66 -16.33 19.70
CA SER A 81 22.60 -17.44 19.95
C SER A 81 23.84 -17.04 20.76
N PHE A 82 23.85 -15.86 21.39
CA PHE A 82 24.90 -15.48 22.33
C PHE A 82 24.29 -14.96 23.64
N GLU A 83 24.39 -15.81 24.66
CA GLU A 83 24.39 -15.47 26.09
C GLU A 83 23.20 -14.68 26.64
N LEU A 84 22.05 -15.35 26.82
CA LEU A 84 21.19 -15.05 27.97
C LEU A 84 21.77 -15.76 29.20
N ILE A 85 22.94 -15.31 29.67
CA ILE A 85 23.40 -15.60 31.02
C ILE A 85 22.52 -14.79 31.97
N ASN A 86 21.50 -15.49 32.44
CA ASN A 86 20.71 -15.30 33.63
C ASN A 86 21.26 -14.27 34.63
N ASN A 87 20.76 -13.04 34.59
CA ASN A 87 20.87 -12.11 35.71
C ASN A 87 19.58 -11.31 35.84
N ILE A 88 18.52 -11.95 36.34
CA ILE A 88 17.55 -11.36 37.27
C ILE A 88 16.89 -12.55 37.98
N CYS A 89 17.29 -12.81 39.22
CA CYS A 89 16.39 -13.42 40.19
C CYS A 89 16.76 -12.91 41.58
N SER A 90 16.43 -11.64 41.81
CA SER A 90 16.22 -11.13 43.16
C SER A 90 14.75 -11.30 43.50
N SER A 91 14.40 -12.43 44.10
CA SER A 91 13.12 -12.60 44.81
C SER A 91 13.23 -13.84 45.69
N SER A 92 13.79 -13.65 46.87
CA SER A 92 13.62 -14.56 48.00
C SER A 92 12.14 -14.61 48.36
N ASP A 93 11.52 -15.80 48.37
CA ASP A 93 10.57 -16.21 49.42
C ASP A 93 10.23 -17.72 49.31
N PRO A 94 9.77 -18.36 50.41
CA PRO A 94 10.19 -19.71 50.81
C PRO A 94 9.08 -20.76 50.63
N GLN A 95 9.46 -22.02 50.42
CA GLN A 95 8.93 -23.19 51.16
C GLN A 95 9.30 -24.52 50.49
N ASP A 96 9.83 -25.41 51.33
CA ASP A 96 9.73 -26.87 51.33
C ASP A 96 8.86 -27.51 50.26
N ASN A 97 9.46 -28.37 49.43
CA ASN A 97 9.08 -29.79 49.41
C ASN A 97 10.07 -30.64 48.60
N ASP A 98 10.62 -31.62 49.29
CA ASP A 98 11.10 -32.95 48.88
C ASP A 98 11.06 -33.35 47.40
N SER A 99 12.16 -34.01 47.00
CA SER A 99 12.25 -34.94 45.87
C SER A 99 12.30 -34.22 44.50
N LEU A 100 13.40 -34.27 43.75
CA LEU A 100 13.84 -35.50 43.09
C LEU A 100 15.32 -35.41 42.69
N ASP A 101 15.99 -36.52 42.97
CA ASP A 101 17.32 -36.94 42.56
C ASP A 101 17.57 -36.72 41.05
N ILE A 102 18.34 -35.70 40.70
CA ILE A 102 18.96 -35.54 39.37
C ILE A 102 20.45 -35.80 39.50
N SER A 103 20.78 -37.10 39.53
CA SER A 103 22.13 -37.63 39.38
C SER A 103 22.87 -37.02 38.17
N LEU A 104 23.96 -36.30 38.45
CA LEU A 104 24.88 -35.76 37.44
C LEU A 104 25.86 -36.86 37.01
N LYS A 105 25.70 -37.40 35.80
CA LYS A 105 26.69 -38.28 35.18
C LYS A 105 27.76 -37.44 34.49
N LEU A 106 28.88 -37.24 35.19
CA LEU A 106 30.11 -36.65 34.64
C LEU A 106 30.59 -37.50 33.45
N GLY A 107 30.51 -36.92 32.24
CA GLY A 107 31.14 -37.46 31.05
C GLY A 107 32.65 -37.40 31.22
N LEU A 108 33.27 -38.57 31.23
CA LEU A 108 34.72 -38.74 31.31
C LEU A 108 35.39 -38.29 30.00
N ASP A 109 36.54 -37.65 30.21
CA ASP A 109 37.75 -37.59 29.39
C ASP A 109 37.83 -36.62 28.21
N CYS A 110 38.29 -35.41 28.54
CA CYS A 110 39.23 -34.68 27.69
C CYS A 110 40.46 -35.56 27.42
N SER A 111 40.61 -36.02 26.19
CA SER A 111 41.93 -36.39 25.65
C SER A 111 42.23 -35.44 24.50
N ILE A 112 42.99 -34.40 24.83
CA ILE A 112 43.78 -33.65 23.85
C ILE A 112 45.20 -34.19 23.96
N SER A 113 45.62 -34.98 22.97
CA SER A 113 47.00 -35.07 22.45
C SER A 113 46.98 -35.89 21.17
#